data_AF-A0A3T1AY31-F1
#
_entry.id   AF-A0A3T1AY31-F1
#
_cell.length_a   1.000
_cell.length_b   1.000
_cell.length_c   1.000
_cell.angle_alpha   90.00
_cell.angle_beta   90.00
_cell.angle_gamma   90.00
#
_symmetry.space_group_name_H-M   'P 1'
#
loop_
_entity.id
_entity.type
_entity.pdbx_description
1 polymer ?
#
loop_
_entity_poly.entity_id
_entity_poly.type
_entity_poly.pdbx_seq_one_letter_code
_entity_poly.pdbx_strand_id
1 'polypeptide(L)'
;MSPGPGTAGGGHVHIRTSGVRSGSPRILEALLRGDPVDASEYYFRLGVRLETSAPELAVLEQSIFVASAVRDADRVRYTAYRVT
;
A
#
# COMPACT_ATOMS: atom_id res chain seq x y z
N MET A 1 3.29 21.12 -0.82
CA MET A 1 2.47 20.16 -1.59
C MET A 1 3.44 19.15 -2.18
N SER A 2 3.57 17.96 -1.58
CA SER A 2 4.53 16.96 -2.07
C SER A 2 4.03 16.43 -3.41
N PRO A 3 4.85 16.36 -4.46
CA PRO A 3 4.42 15.79 -5.73
C PRO A 3 4.03 14.34 -5.49
N GLY A 4 2.79 13.97 -5.81
CA GLY A 4 2.34 12.58 -5.80
C GLY A 4 3.20 11.73 -6.75
N PRO A 5 3.12 10.39 -6.67
CA PRO A 5 3.96 9.52 -7.47
C PRO A 5 3.70 9.76 -8.97
N GLY A 6 4.65 10.43 -9.64
CA GLY A 6 4.70 10.56 -11.08
C GLY A 6 5.26 9.28 -11.71
N THR A 7 4.85 8.97 -12.93
CA THR A 7 5.45 7.91 -13.74
C THR A 7 6.66 8.47 -14.48
N ALA A 8 7.59 7.59 -14.89
CA ALA A 8 8.76 8.01 -15.68
C ALA A 8 8.37 8.67 -17.03
N GLY A 9 7.16 8.43 -17.53
CA GLY A 9 6.59 9.05 -18.73
C GLY A 9 5.87 10.38 -18.49
N GLY A 10 5.86 10.89 -17.26
CA GLY A 10 5.19 12.17 -16.92
C GLY A 10 3.69 12.05 -16.65
N GLY A 11 3.12 10.85 -16.68
CA GLY A 11 1.76 10.59 -16.26
C GLY A 11 1.62 10.48 -14.74
N HIS A 12 0.39 10.56 -14.24
CA HIS A 12 0.10 10.38 -12.82
C HIS A 12 -0.65 9.08 -12.57
N VAL A 13 -0.42 8.48 -11.40
CA VAL A 13 -1.22 7.35 -10.89
C VAL A 13 -1.83 7.78 -9.56
N HIS A 14 -3.16 7.80 -9.51
CA HIS A 14 -3.91 7.90 -8.27
C HIS A 14 -4.03 6.51 -7.64
N ILE A 15 -3.66 6.41 -6.37
CA ILE A 15 -3.67 5.16 -5.61
C ILE A 15 -4.68 5.31 -4.48
N ARG A 16 -5.66 4.40 -4.45
CA ARG A 16 -6.61 4.27 -3.34
C ARG A 16 -6.47 2.88 -2.73
N THR A 17 -6.20 2.85 -1.43
CA THR A 17 -6.06 1.59 -0.68
C THR A 17 -7.13 1.49 0.39
N SER A 18 -7.75 0.33 0.51
CA SER A 18 -8.63 -0.02 1.63
C SER A 18 -8.22 -1.39 2.17
N GLY A 19 -8.20 -1.56 3.48
CA GLY A 19 -7.65 -2.78 4.04
C GLY A 19 -7.87 -2.94 5.53
N VAL A 20 -7.32 -4.02 6.05
CA VAL A 20 -7.42 -4.40 7.45
C VAL A 20 -6.01 -4.53 8.03
N ARG A 21 -5.84 -3.94 9.21
CA ARG A 21 -4.69 -4.18 10.08
C ARG A 21 -5.19 -4.78 11.39
N SER A 22 -4.72 -5.96 11.74
CA SER A 22 -5.11 -6.68 12.96
C SER A 22 -3.93 -7.45 13.55
N GLY A 23 -4.01 -7.73 14.85
CA GLY A 23 -2.95 -8.37 15.62
C GLY A 23 -3.31 -8.36 17.10
N SER A 24 -2.43 -8.88 17.95
CA SER A 24 -2.64 -8.78 19.39
C SER A 24 -2.57 -7.32 19.85
N PRO A 25 -3.30 -6.91 20.92
CA PRO A 25 -3.26 -5.54 21.42
C PRO A 25 -1.84 -5.03 21.68
N ARG A 26 -0.98 -5.86 22.31
CA ARG A 26 0.43 -5.56 22.58
C ARG A 26 1.21 -5.21 21.31
N ILE A 27 1.01 -5.96 20.22
CA ILE A 27 1.70 -5.72 18.95
C ILE A 27 1.18 -4.45 18.28
N LEU A 28 -0.13 -4.23 18.29
CA LEU A 28 -0.72 -3.02 17.70
C LEU A 28 -0.30 -1.75 18.47
N GLU A 29 -0.20 -1.81 19.80
CA GLU A 29 0.32 -0.72 20.63
C GLU A 29 1.79 -0.42 20.34
N ALA A 30 2.63 -1.44 20.16
CA ALA A 30 4.03 -1.28 19.75
C ALA A 30 4.14 -0.57 18.40
N LEU A 31 3.33 -0.97 17.42
CA LEU A 31 3.24 -0.29 16.12
C LEU A 31 2.81 1.18 16.23
N LEU A 32 1.88 1.50 17.14
CA LEU A 32 1.42 2.88 17.35
C LEU A 32 2.50 3.77 17.98
N ARG A 33 3.37 3.20 18.82
CA ARG A 33 4.55 3.91 19.35
C ARG A 33 5.67 4.05 18.32
N GLY A 34 5.61 3.31 17.22
CA GLY A 34 6.68 3.27 16.22
C GLY A 34 7.82 2.32 16.59
N ASP A 35 7.60 1.41 17.53
CA ASP A 35 8.57 0.38 17.89
C ASP A 35 8.81 -0.55 16.68
N PRO A 36 10.03 -1.10 16.52
CA PRO A 36 10.28 -2.12 15.51
C PRO A 36 9.49 -3.39 15.85
N VAL A 37 8.64 -3.82 14.91
CA VAL A 37 7.79 -5.02 15.02
C VAL A 37 7.97 -5.83 13.75
N ASP A 38 8.21 -7.14 13.89
CA ASP A 38 8.25 -8.04 12.74
C ASP A 38 6.89 -8.06 12.02
N ALA A 39 6.91 -7.94 10.69
CA ALA A 39 5.71 -7.97 9.88
C ALA A 39 4.95 -9.31 9.95
N SER A 40 5.57 -10.40 10.41
CA SER A 40 4.89 -11.66 10.65
C SER A 40 4.01 -11.66 11.91
N GLU A 41 4.21 -10.71 12.83
CA GLU A 41 3.49 -10.63 14.11
C GLU A 41 2.10 -9.98 14.00
N TYR A 42 1.78 -9.42 12.83
CA TYR A 42 0.49 -8.79 12.58
C TYR A 42 0.02 -8.99 11.14
N TYR A 43 -1.30 -8.95 10.96
CA TYR A 43 -1.92 -8.95 9.65
C TYR A 43 -2.06 -7.52 9.15
N PHE A 44 -1.58 -7.23 7.95
CA PHE A 44 -1.81 -5.95 7.30
C PHE A 44 -1.93 -6.15 5.78
N ARG A 45 -3.17 -6.18 5.29
CA ARG A 45 -3.50 -6.44 3.88
C ARG A 45 -4.52 -5.46 3.35
N LEU A 46 -4.39 -5.11 2.07
CA LEU A 46 -5.21 -4.09 1.42
C LEU A 46 -5.65 -4.53 0.04
N GLY A 47 -6.84 -4.12 -0.38
CA GLY A 47 -7.18 -3.94 -1.78
C GLY A 47 -6.58 -2.63 -2.29
N VAL A 48 -6.07 -2.65 -3.52
CA VAL A 48 -5.47 -1.49 -4.18
C VAL A 48 -6.23 -1.20 -5.46
N ARG A 49 -6.76 0.02 -5.57
CA ARG A 49 -7.33 0.56 -6.81
C ARG A 49 -6.38 1.60 -7.37
N LEU A 50 -6.12 1.50 -8.67
CA LEU A 50 -5.24 2.38 -9.41
C LEU A 50 -6.07 3.05 -10.51
N GLU A 51 -5.87 4.36 -10.66
CA GLU A 51 -6.43 5.19 -11.73
C GLU A 51 -5.27 6.02 -12.31
N THR A 52 -5.20 6.21 -13.62
CA THR A 52 -4.04 6.83 -14.26
C THR A 52 -4.40 7.70 -15.44
N SER A 53 -3.68 8.81 -15.58
CA SER A 53 -3.73 9.66 -16.78
C SER A 53 -2.79 9.19 -17.89
N ALA A 54 -2.03 8.10 -17.67
CA ALA A 54 -1.00 7.61 -18.57
C ALA A 54 -1.56 6.45 -19.42
N PRO A 55 -1.79 6.64 -20.74
CA PRO A 55 -2.42 5.62 -21.58
C PRO A 55 -1.68 4.28 -21.58
N GLU A 56 -0.35 4.30 -21.46
CA GLU A 56 0.51 3.12 -21.40
C GLU A 56 0.28 2.26 -20.13
N LEU A 57 -0.36 2.83 -19.11
CA LEU A 57 -0.68 2.15 -17.84
C LEU A 57 -2.17 1.76 -17.73
N ALA A 58 -2.96 1.89 -18.79
CA ALA A 58 -4.40 1.59 -18.75
C ALA A 58 -4.75 0.17 -18.25
N VAL A 59 -3.83 -0.79 -18.40
CA VAL A 59 -3.98 -2.16 -17.87
C VAL A 59 -4.14 -2.20 -16.34
N LEU A 60 -3.63 -1.20 -15.61
CA LEU A 60 -3.74 -1.11 -14.15
C LEU A 60 -5.18 -0.89 -13.71
N GLU A 61 -5.98 -0.14 -14.47
CA GLU A 61 -7.39 0.11 -14.16
C GLU A 61 -8.28 -1.12 -14.45
N GLN A 62 -7.80 -2.02 -15.31
CA GLN A 62 -8.51 -3.24 -15.74
C GLN A 62 -8.12 -4.47 -14.90
N SER A 63 -7.39 -4.26 -13.81
CA SER A 63 -6.79 -5.32 -13.00
C SER A 63 -7.19 -5.17 -11.54
N ILE A 64 -7.35 -6.31 -10.84
CA ILE A 64 -7.51 -6.32 -9.38
C ILE A 64 -6.14 -6.45 -8.73
N PHE A 65 -5.87 -5.60 -7.73
CA PHE A 65 -4.65 -5.67 -6.95
C PHE A 65 -4.95 -5.87 -5.46
N VAL A 66 -4.12 -6.71 -4.84
CA VAL A 66 -4.02 -6.86 -3.39
C VAL A 66 -2.62 -6.50 -2.94
N ALA A 67 -2.46 -6.03 -1.72
CA ALA A 67 -1.15 -5.67 -1.18
C ALA A 67 -0.91 -6.25 0.21
N SER A 68 0.34 -6.61 0.45
CA SER A 68 0.91 -6.80 1.78
C SER A 68 1.61 -5.52 2.22
N ALA A 69 1.38 -5.07 3.45
CA ALA A 69 1.96 -3.84 3.96
C ALA A 69 2.75 -4.06 5.24
N VAL A 70 3.82 -3.26 5.40
CA VAL A 70 4.64 -3.19 6.60
C VAL A 70 4.61 -1.75 7.11
N ARG A 71 4.35 -1.57 8.41
CA ARG A 71 4.43 -0.28 9.07
C ARG A 71 5.81 -0.13 9.69
N ASP A 72 6.59 0.80 9.14
CA ASP A 72 7.80 1.31 9.77
C ASP A 72 7.45 2.57 10.58
N ALA A 73 8.40 3.13 11.33
CA ALA A 73 8.15 4.28 12.21
C ALA A 73 7.62 5.52 11.46
N ASP A 74 8.18 5.82 10.28
CA ASP A 74 7.92 7.03 9.49
C ASP A 74 7.15 6.78 8.19
N ARG A 75 6.97 5.52 7.79
CA ARG A 75 6.42 5.14 6.49
C ARG A 75 5.62 3.85 6.54
N VAL A 76 4.87 3.61 5.46
CA VAL A 76 4.27 2.30 5.19
C VAL A 76 4.82 1.80 3.86
N ARG A 77 5.36 0.59 3.84
CA ARG A 77 5.79 -0.06 2.61
C ARG A 77 4.70 -0.99 2.14
N TYR A 78 4.29 -0.87 0.88
CA TYR A 78 3.31 -1.72 0.24
C TYR A 78 4.00 -2.58 -0.81
N THR A 79 3.75 -3.89 -0.80
CA THR A 79 4.04 -4.77 -1.92
C THR A 79 2.69 -5.15 -2.55
N ALA A 80 2.40 -4.60 -3.73
CA ALA A 80 1.16 -4.85 -4.46
C ALA A 80 1.34 -5.98 -5.48
N TYR A 81 0.32 -6.80 -5.63
CA TYR A 81 0.28 -7.96 -6.51
C TYR A 81 -0.99 -7.87 -7.36
N ARG A 82 -0.83 -8.09 -8.67
CA ARG A 82 -1.98 -8.29 -9.57
C ARG A 82 -2.53 -9.69 -9.36
N VAL A 83 -3.84 -9.81 -9.19
CA VAL A 83 -4.54 -11.09 -9.15
C VAL A 83 -4.68 -11.65 -10.58
N THR A 84 -4.45 -12.95 -10.76
CA THR A 84 -4.52 -13.64 -12.06
C THR A 84 -5.46 -14.84 -11.98
#